data_AF-A0A960SQL9-F1
#
_entry.id   AF-A0A960SQL9-F1
#
_cell.length_a   1.000
_cell.length_b   1.000
_cell.length_c   1.000
_cell.angle_alpha   90.00
_cell.angle_beta   90.00
_cell.angle_gamma   90.00
#
_symmetry.space_group_name_H-M   'P 1'
#
loop_
_entity.id
_entity.type
_entity.pdbx_description
1 polymer ?
#
loop_
_entity_poly.entity_id
_entity_poly.type
_entity_poly.pdbx_seq_one_letter_code
_entity_poly.pdbx_strand_id
1 'polypeptide(L)'
;PTNAPPTATNQVLAELSLGLAQGNLRLARRGHENSVVTLLDQGNLPRGAWQLRDRHIWDFSTNQIESISVLQQGATKRLLREGPMNWKPDAGSTGGFNPLTIEETAYRLSKLHAERWVAWGEDRLPLYGFPQAACRIDVTLKPQEGKSTVHSVWLGRQGPGGARYAAIKAEIPAGWVVFELPLATQAYIEGDLVMAPLP
;
A
#
# COMPACT_ATOMS: atom_id res chain seq x y z
N PRO A 1 45.14 10.09 22.95
CA PRO A 1 43.89 9.41 22.54
C PRO A 1 42.71 9.93 23.37
N THR A 2 41.90 10.81 22.79
CA THR A 2 40.72 11.40 23.45
C THR A 2 39.49 10.66 22.97
N ASN A 3 38.83 9.92 23.87
CA ASN A 3 37.59 9.22 23.56
C ASN A 3 36.49 10.24 23.23
N ALA A 4 35.88 10.12 22.07
CA ALA A 4 34.68 10.87 21.71
C ALA A 4 33.54 10.53 22.70
N PRO A 5 32.70 11.49 23.10
CA PRO A 5 31.57 11.22 23.97
C PRO A 5 30.57 10.29 23.25
N PRO A 6 29.89 9.38 23.99
CA PRO A 6 28.91 8.48 23.41
C PRO A 6 27.76 9.29 22.79
N THR A 7 27.57 9.16 21.48
CA THR A 7 26.43 9.74 20.77
C THR A 7 25.15 9.17 21.36
N ALA A 8 24.25 10.02 21.85
CA ALA A 8 22.96 9.59 22.39
C ALA A 8 22.17 8.86 21.30
N THR A 9 21.97 7.56 21.44
CA THR A 9 21.28 6.71 20.46
C THR A 9 19.75 6.82 20.51
N ASN A 10 19.22 7.58 21.48
CA ASN A 10 17.78 7.76 21.72
C ASN A 10 17.42 9.26 21.77
N GLN A 11 17.77 10.01 20.73
CA GLN A 11 17.25 11.38 20.61
C GLN A 11 15.75 11.34 20.30
N VAL A 12 14.98 12.14 21.05
CA VAL A 12 13.55 12.35 20.76
C VAL A 12 13.45 13.07 19.43
N LEU A 13 12.97 12.37 18.39
CA LEU A 13 12.80 12.93 17.04
C LEU A 13 11.61 13.87 16.95
N ALA A 14 10.55 13.59 17.70
CA ALA A 14 9.36 14.42 17.81
C ALA A 14 8.61 14.07 19.10
N GLU A 15 7.93 15.06 19.66
CA GLU A 15 7.02 14.90 20.81
C GLU A 15 5.63 15.42 20.43
N LEU A 16 4.58 14.71 20.85
CA LEU A 16 3.19 15.10 20.64
C LEU A 16 2.45 14.99 21.98
N SER A 17 1.92 16.11 22.48
CA SER A 17 1.04 16.10 23.65
C SER A 17 -0.41 15.94 23.19
N LEU A 18 -1.17 15.03 23.81
CA LEU A 18 -2.57 14.78 23.49
C LEU A 18 -3.48 15.43 24.54
N GLY A 19 -4.47 16.19 24.11
CA GLY A 19 -5.49 16.78 24.96
C GLY A 19 -6.57 15.78 25.36
N LEU A 20 -7.37 16.13 26.38
CA LEU A 20 -8.52 15.34 26.79
C LEU A 20 -9.54 15.22 25.64
N ALA A 21 -10.04 14.00 25.46
CA ALA A 21 -11.10 13.69 24.51
C ALA A 21 -12.37 14.50 24.80
N GLN A 22 -12.87 15.27 23.83
CA GLN A 22 -14.19 15.91 23.88
C GLN A 22 -15.07 15.33 22.78
N GLY A 23 -15.78 14.23 23.08
CA GLY A 23 -16.50 13.45 22.07
C GLY A 23 -15.54 12.92 20.99
N ASN A 24 -15.83 13.22 19.73
CA ASN A 24 -15.00 12.86 18.57
C ASN A 24 -13.83 13.82 18.32
N LEU A 25 -13.79 14.95 19.02
CA LEU A 25 -12.70 15.91 18.91
C LEU A 25 -11.51 15.38 19.70
N ARG A 26 -10.39 15.22 19.02
CA ARG A 26 -9.08 14.91 19.59
C ARG A 26 -8.16 16.09 19.29
N LEU A 27 -7.55 16.65 20.32
CA LEU A 27 -6.65 17.79 20.19
C LEU A 27 -5.22 17.33 20.45
N ALA A 28 -4.26 17.89 19.73
CA ALA A 28 -2.85 17.64 19.97
C ALA A 28 -2.01 18.91 19.85
N ARG A 29 -0.86 18.90 20.51
CA ARG A 29 0.15 19.96 20.44
C ARG A 29 1.49 19.33 20.07
N ARG A 30 2.16 19.90 19.05
CA ARG A 30 3.46 19.43 18.58
C ARG A 30 4.58 20.05 19.42
N GLY A 31 5.27 19.24 20.22
CA GLY A 31 6.38 19.66 21.08
C GLY A 31 6.07 20.91 21.91
N HIS A 32 6.97 21.89 21.86
CA HIS A 32 6.88 23.17 22.57
C HIS A 32 6.15 24.27 21.79
N GLU A 33 5.53 23.95 20.65
CA GLU A 33 4.75 24.94 19.90
C GLU A 33 3.44 25.28 20.63
N ASN A 34 2.98 26.54 20.53
CA ASN A 34 1.73 26.98 21.16
C ASN A 34 0.46 26.62 20.35
N SER A 35 0.62 26.03 19.17
CA SER A 35 -0.49 25.66 18.31
C SER A 35 -1.13 24.34 18.75
N VAL A 36 -2.45 24.36 18.93
CA VAL A 36 -3.27 23.16 19.15
C VAL A 36 -3.95 22.79 17.84
N VAL A 37 -3.75 21.56 17.38
CA VAL A 37 -4.34 21.02 16.15
C VAL A 37 -5.39 19.97 16.47
N THR A 38 -6.39 19.84 15.61
CA THR A 38 -7.31 18.71 15.66
C THR A 38 -6.64 17.49 15.04
N LEU A 39 -6.63 16.38 15.77
CA LEU A 39 -6.28 15.08 15.22
C LEU A 39 -7.47 14.53 14.44
N LEU A 40 -7.25 14.31 13.14
CA LEU A 40 -8.20 13.61 12.28
C LEU A 40 -8.23 12.11 12.62
N ASP A 41 -7.14 11.57 13.17
CA ASP A 41 -7.06 10.18 13.61
C ASP A 41 -7.62 10.02 15.04
N GLN A 42 -8.75 9.31 15.16
CA GLN A 42 -9.50 9.11 16.41
C GLN A 42 -8.91 8.03 17.33
N GLY A 43 -7.58 7.95 17.41
CA GLY A 43 -6.89 7.07 18.37
C GLY A 43 -6.18 5.86 17.77
N ASN A 44 -5.98 5.80 16.44
CA ASN A 44 -5.10 4.80 15.83
C ASN A 44 -3.64 5.26 15.80
N LEU A 45 -3.16 5.77 16.94
CA LEU A 45 -1.79 6.25 17.05
C LEU A 45 -0.80 5.12 16.70
N PRO A 46 0.28 5.46 15.98
CA PRO A 46 1.41 4.57 15.75
C PRO A 46 1.86 3.92 17.06
N ARG A 47 1.77 2.58 17.12
CA ARG A 47 2.23 1.76 18.25
C ARG A 47 3.72 1.45 18.18
N GLY A 48 4.38 1.85 17.10
CA GLY A 48 5.83 1.76 16.94
C GLY A 48 6.34 2.75 15.90
N ALA A 49 7.60 3.19 16.04
CA ALA A 49 8.22 4.19 15.15
C ALA A 49 8.18 3.79 13.67
N TRP A 50 8.19 2.50 13.39
CA TRP A 50 8.12 1.96 12.04
C TRP A 50 6.79 2.29 11.33
N GLN A 51 5.71 2.60 12.05
CA GLN A 51 4.43 3.04 11.45
C GLN A 51 4.43 4.52 11.06
N LEU A 52 5.45 5.30 11.47
CA LEU A 52 5.65 6.69 11.09
C LEU A 52 6.46 6.85 9.80
N ARG A 53 6.93 5.75 9.20
CA ARG A 53 7.67 5.80 7.94
C ARG A 53 6.79 6.35 6.81
N ASP A 54 7.45 6.83 5.75
CA ASP A 54 6.77 7.25 4.52
C ASP A 54 5.78 6.17 4.05
N ARG A 55 4.60 6.60 3.62
CA ARG A 55 3.52 5.73 3.18
C ARG A 55 3.54 5.50 1.67
N HIS A 56 4.32 6.26 0.90
CA HIS A 56 4.48 6.00 -0.53
C HIS A 56 5.14 4.64 -0.75
N ILE A 57 4.49 3.80 -1.53
CA ILE A 57 4.94 2.43 -1.84
C ILE A 57 5.51 2.41 -3.25
N TRP A 58 4.73 2.87 -4.23
CA TRP A 58 5.15 2.95 -5.63
C TRP A 58 4.99 4.38 -6.14
N ASP A 59 5.97 4.81 -6.93
CA ASP A 59 5.93 6.09 -7.62
C ASP A 59 6.54 5.95 -9.02
N PHE A 60 5.67 5.74 -10.01
CA PHE A 60 6.03 5.76 -11.42
C PHE A 60 4.88 6.34 -12.25
N SER A 61 5.15 6.62 -13.53
CA SER A 61 4.12 7.06 -14.49
C SER A 61 3.34 5.87 -15.01
N THR A 62 2.03 6.02 -15.22
CA THR A 62 1.22 5.04 -15.95
C THR A 62 1.76 4.74 -17.35
N ASN A 63 2.50 5.67 -17.96
CA ASN A 63 3.15 5.48 -19.26
C ASN A 63 4.30 4.48 -19.24
N GLN A 64 4.86 4.22 -18.06
CA GLN A 64 5.87 3.19 -17.85
C GLN A 64 5.26 1.79 -17.70
N ILE A 65 3.94 1.67 -17.53
CA ILE A 65 3.28 0.36 -17.40
C ILE A 65 3.27 -0.33 -18.77
N GLU A 66 3.75 -1.58 -18.77
CA GLU A 66 3.64 -2.51 -19.89
C GLU A 66 2.42 -3.42 -19.72
N SER A 67 2.23 -3.98 -18.51
CA SER A 67 1.10 -4.85 -18.24
C SER A 67 0.71 -4.90 -16.77
N ILE A 68 -0.54 -5.26 -16.51
CA ILE A 68 -1.05 -5.59 -15.18
C ILE A 68 -1.52 -7.04 -15.22
N SER A 69 -1.01 -7.86 -14.30
CA SER A 69 -1.41 -9.26 -14.14
C SER A 69 -2.06 -9.46 -12.78
N VAL A 70 -3.15 -10.21 -12.75
CA VAL A 70 -3.87 -10.61 -11.54
C VAL A 70 -3.87 -12.11 -11.48
N LEU A 71 -3.19 -12.66 -10.49
CA LEU A 71 -3.26 -14.09 -10.17
C LEU A 71 -4.30 -14.23 -9.08
N GLN A 72 -5.42 -14.91 -9.36
CA GLN A 72 -6.44 -15.15 -8.35
C GLN A 72 -7.01 -16.57 -8.42
N GLN A 73 -6.97 -17.29 -7.29
CA GLN A 73 -7.50 -18.67 -7.15
C GLN A 73 -7.03 -19.64 -8.25
N GLY A 74 -5.76 -19.51 -8.68
CA GLY A 74 -5.18 -20.33 -9.75
C GLY A 74 -5.51 -19.86 -11.17
N ALA A 75 -6.43 -18.91 -11.34
CA ALA A 75 -6.65 -18.21 -12.62
C ALA A 75 -5.70 -17.01 -12.75
N THR A 76 -5.42 -16.61 -13.99
CA THR A 76 -4.63 -15.42 -14.30
C THR A 76 -5.39 -14.54 -15.30
N LYS A 77 -5.58 -13.26 -14.96
CA LYS A 77 -5.98 -12.21 -15.91
C LYS A 77 -4.76 -11.34 -16.17
N ARG A 78 -4.41 -11.13 -17.44
CA ARG A 78 -3.29 -10.25 -17.81
C ARG A 78 -3.76 -9.26 -18.86
N LEU A 79 -3.55 -7.98 -18.58
CA LEU A 79 -3.89 -6.87 -19.45
C LEU A 79 -2.61 -6.17 -19.90
N LEU A 80 -2.45 -6.04 -21.21
CA LEU A 80 -1.32 -5.36 -21.86
C LEU A 80 -1.74 -3.92 -22.17
N ARG A 81 -0.89 -2.95 -21.82
CA ARG A 81 -1.12 -1.53 -22.12
C ARG A 81 -0.47 -1.16 -23.44
N GLU A 82 -1.29 -0.84 -24.44
CA GLU A 82 -0.81 -0.42 -25.77
C GLU A 82 -0.69 1.10 -25.90
N GLY A 83 -1.37 1.85 -25.03
CA GLY A 83 -1.34 3.30 -25.00
C GLY A 83 -2.23 3.87 -23.89
N PRO A 84 -2.34 5.19 -23.76
CA PRO A 84 -3.30 5.82 -22.85
C PRO A 84 -4.71 5.33 -23.16
N MET A 85 -5.43 4.83 -22.14
CA MET A 85 -6.79 4.28 -22.26
C MET A 85 -6.93 3.08 -23.21
N ASN A 86 -5.82 2.53 -23.72
CA ASN A 86 -5.82 1.40 -24.65
C ASN A 86 -5.19 0.19 -23.99
N TRP A 87 -6.04 -0.77 -23.64
CA TRP A 87 -5.70 -2.02 -22.99
C TRP A 87 -6.23 -3.17 -23.80
N LYS A 88 -5.48 -4.26 -23.85
CA LYS A 88 -5.93 -5.52 -24.44
C LYS A 88 -5.68 -6.68 -23.47
N PRO A 89 -6.53 -7.71 -23.48
CA PRO A 89 -6.24 -8.94 -22.77
C PRO A 89 -5.07 -9.66 -23.47
N ASP A 90 -4.17 -10.26 -22.68
CA ASP A 90 -3.16 -11.16 -23.20
C ASP A 90 -3.78 -12.51 -23.59
N ALA A 91 -3.09 -13.28 -24.42
CA ALA A 91 -3.54 -14.61 -24.83
C ALA A 91 -3.76 -15.51 -23.60
N GLY A 92 -4.96 -16.10 -23.48
CA GLY A 92 -5.33 -16.94 -22.34
C GLY A 92 -5.83 -16.18 -21.11
N SER A 93 -5.89 -14.84 -21.15
CA SER A 93 -6.54 -14.05 -20.11
C SER A 93 -8.05 -14.26 -20.11
N THR A 94 -8.66 -14.38 -18.93
CA THR A 94 -10.10 -14.56 -18.76
C THR A 94 -10.78 -13.31 -18.19
N GLY A 95 -12.07 -13.16 -18.50
CA GLY A 95 -12.92 -12.08 -17.99
C GLY A 95 -12.89 -10.80 -18.84
N GLY A 96 -14.00 -10.07 -18.80
CA GLY A 96 -14.08 -8.72 -19.36
C GLY A 96 -13.33 -7.70 -18.49
N PHE A 97 -13.15 -6.51 -19.04
CA PHE A 97 -12.67 -5.35 -18.31
C PHE A 97 -13.26 -4.07 -18.94
N ASN A 98 -13.42 -3.03 -18.14
CA ASN A 98 -13.69 -1.69 -18.62
C ASN A 98 -12.37 -0.91 -18.79
N PRO A 99 -12.02 -0.44 -20.00
CA PRO A 99 -10.79 0.30 -20.24
C PRO A 99 -10.61 1.54 -19.34
N LEU A 100 -11.70 2.25 -19.01
CA LEU A 100 -11.66 3.43 -18.14
C LEU A 100 -11.31 3.05 -16.71
N THR A 101 -11.98 2.04 -16.16
CA THR A 101 -11.73 1.58 -14.79
C THR A 101 -10.31 1.02 -14.66
N ILE A 102 -9.82 0.31 -15.69
CA ILE A 102 -8.46 -0.23 -15.70
C ILE A 102 -7.41 0.89 -15.78
N GLU A 103 -7.61 1.93 -16.60
CA GLU A 103 -6.67 3.06 -16.65
C GLU A 103 -6.59 3.77 -15.28
N GLU A 104 -7.73 4.01 -14.62
CA GLU A 104 -7.74 4.60 -13.28
C GLU A 104 -7.11 3.68 -12.23
N THR A 105 -7.36 2.36 -12.34
CA THR A 105 -6.69 1.36 -11.49
C THR A 105 -5.17 1.42 -11.67
N ALA A 106 -4.70 1.51 -12.92
CA ALA A 106 -3.29 1.63 -13.27
C ALA A 106 -2.69 2.92 -12.70
N TYR A 107 -3.42 4.04 -12.76
CA TYR A 107 -3.02 5.30 -12.14
C TYR A 107 -2.85 5.15 -10.63
N ARG A 108 -3.85 4.61 -9.93
CA ARG A 108 -3.82 4.42 -8.48
C ARG A 108 -2.73 3.47 -8.02
N LEU A 109 -2.47 2.38 -8.78
CA LEU A 109 -1.36 1.49 -8.51
C LEU A 109 -0.02 2.20 -8.75
N SER A 110 0.14 2.99 -9.80
CA SER A 110 1.40 3.70 -10.07
C SER A 110 1.80 4.72 -9.00
N LYS A 111 0.83 5.15 -8.19
CA LYS A 111 0.98 6.04 -7.02
C LYS A 111 0.57 5.36 -5.72
N LEU A 112 0.75 4.03 -5.64
CA LEU A 112 0.31 3.24 -4.50
C LEU A 112 0.96 3.77 -3.22
N HIS A 113 0.13 3.97 -2.20
CA HIS A 113 0.57 4.32 -0.86
C HIS A 113 -0.26 3.54 0.15
N ALA A 114 0.28 3.38 1.35
CA ALA A 114 -0.43 2.84 2.49
C ALA A 114 -1.40 3.88 3.05
N GLU A 115 -2.65 3.50 3.32
CA GLU A 115 -3.50 4.29 4.21
C GLU A 115 -2.89 4.25 5.61
N ARG A 116 -2.44 3.06 6.04
CA ARG A 116 -1.79 2.85 7.33
C ARG A 116 -0.86 1.65 7.29
N TRP A 117 0.29 1.75 7.94
CA TRP A 117 1.17 0.61 8.19
C TRP A 117 0.60 -0.26 9.32
N VAL A 118 0.39 -1.55 9.07
CA VAL A 118 -0.36 -2.47 9.95
C VAL A 118 0.53 -3.50 10.63
N ALA A 119 1.44 -4.13 9.88
CA ALA A 119 2.40 -5.08 10.43
C ALA A 119 3.69 -5.13 9.60
N TRP A 120 4.71 -5.76 10.17
CA TRP A 120 5.97 -6.08 9.51
C TRP A 120 6.40 -7.50 9.94
N GLY A 121 6.96 -8.25 8.99
CA GLY A 121 7.38 -9.64 9.20
C GLY A 121 6.49 -10.65 8.48
N GLU A 122 7.13 -11.69 7.96
CA GLU A 122 6.46 -12.80 7.25
C GLU A 122 5.55 -13.62 8.18
N ASP A 123 5.96 -13.78 9.44
CA ASP A 123 5.21 -14.45 10.51
C ASP A 123 3.84 -13.82 10.78
N ARG A 124 3.66 -12.54 10.39
CA ARG A 124 2.42 -11.79 10.58
C ARG A 124 1.42 -11.98 9.45
N LEU A 125 1.87 -12.39 8.26
CA LEU A 125 1.02 -12.57 7.08
C LEU A 125 -0.25 -13.42 7.34
N PRO A 126 -0.20 -14.55 8.08
CA PRO A 126 -1.40 -15.31 8.47
C PRO A 126 -2.50 -14.51 9.15
N LEU A 127 -2.14 -13.54 9.99
CA LEU A 127 -3.10 -12.75 10.76
C LEU A 127 -3.95 -11.82 9.87
N TYR A 128 -3.53 -11.61 8.63
CA TYR A 128 -4.14 -10.67 7.68
C TYR A 128 -4.64 -11.36 6.40
N GLY A 129 -4.64 -12.70 6.36
CA GLY A 129 -5.23 -13.48 5.26
C GLY A 129 -4.32 -13.70 4.05
N PHE A 130 -3.00 -13.60 4.21
CA PHE A 130 -2.01 -13.78 3.13
C PHE A 130 -1.40 -15.18 2.92
N PRO A 131 -1.41 -16.17 3.85
CA PRO A 131 -0.84 -17.50 3.56
C PRO A 131 -1.62 -18.23 2.46
N GLN A 132 -2.82 -17.74 2.18
CA GLN A 132 -3.68 -18.21 1.10
C GLN A 132 -3.63 -17.28 -0.12
N ALA A 133 -2.86 -16.17 -0.08
CA ALA A 133 -3.00 -14.96 -0.91
C ALA A 133 -3.66 -15.26 -2.24
N ALA A 134 -5.00 -15.30 -2.16
CA ALA A 134 -5.79 -15.85 -3.22
C ALA A 134 -5.85 -14.86 -4.36
N CYS A 135 -5.28 -13.65 -4.20
CA CYS A 135 -5.12 -12.62 -5.19
C CYS A 135 -3.76 -11.89 -5.03
N ARG A 136 -2.96 -11.89 -6.10
CA ARG A 136 -1.75 -11.08 -6.28
C ARG A 136 -1.90 -10.23 -7.53
N ILE A 137 -1.52 -8.96 -7.43
CA ILE A 137 -1.45 -8.04 -8.56
C ILE A 137 0.01 -7.72 -8.84
N ASP A 138 0.43 -7.95 -10.07
CA ASP A 138 1.76 -7.63 -10.59
C ASP A 138 1.65 -6.54 -11.65
N VAL A 139 2.31 -5.40 -11.43
CA VAL A 139 2.46 -4.32 -12.42
C VAL A 139 3.85 -4.43 -13.02
N THR A 140 3.91 -4.82 -14.30
CA THR A 140 5.15 -4.90 -15.05
C THR A 140 5.40 -3.58 -15.75
N LEU A 141 6.59 -3.01 -15.53
CA LEU A 141 7.04 -1.81 -16.20
C LEU A 141 7.77 -2.17 -17.50
N LYS A 142 7.63 -1.28 -18.48
CA LYS A 142 8.42 -1.29 -19.71
C LYS A 142 9.91 -1.33 -19.36
N PRO A 143 10.72 -2.12 -20.08
CA PRO A 143 12.15 -2.20 -19.81
C PRO A 143 12.81 -0.82 -19.83
N GLN A 144 13.58 -0.51 -18.79
CA GLN A 144 14.51 0.62 -18.77
C GLN A 144 15.92 0.04 -18.77
N GLU A 145 16.76 0.50 -19.69
CA GLU A 145 18.14 0.00 -19.86
C GLU A 145 18.21 -1.54 -20.00
N GLY A 146 17.20 -2.14 -20.65
CA GLY A 146 17.10 -3.58 -20.86
C GLY A 146 16.62 -4.38 -19.64
N LYS A 147 16.33 -3.74 -18.50
CA LYS A 147 15.81 -4.39 -17.29
C LYS A 147 14.31 -4.15 -17.16
N SER A 148 13.54 -5.24 -17.12
CA SER A 148 12.12 -5.19 -16.74
C SER A 148 11.98 -5.18 -15.21
N THR A 149 11.05 -4.37 -14.70
CA THR A 149 10.76 -4.25 -13.27
C THR A 149 9.32 -4.66 -13.02
N VAL A 150 9.11 -5.48 -12.00
CA VAL A 150 7.77 -5.94 -11.59
C VAL A 150 7.50 -5.48 -10.17
N HIS A 151 6.39 -4.78 -9.99
CA HIS A 151 5.87 -4.36 -8.70
C HIS A 151 4.70 -5.27 -8.30
N SER A 152 4.83 -5.98 -7.18
CA SER A 152 3.83 -6.96 -6.72
C SER A 152 3.16 -6.50 -5.43
N VAL A 153 1.82 -6.50 -5.40
CA VAL A 153 1.01 -6.31 -4.20
C VAL A 153 0.09 -7.50 -3.99
N TRP A 154 0.05 -7.98 -2.76
CA TRP A 154 -0.80 -9.10 -2.34
C TRP A 154 -2.03 -8.53 -1.64
N LEU A 155 -3.19 -9.15 -1.86
CA LEU A 155 -4.44 -8.74 -1.22
C LEU A 155 -4.84 -9.79 -0.18
N GLY A 156 -5.04 -9.32 1.05
CA GLY A 156 -5.48 -10.10 2.21
C GLY A 156 -6.97 -9.89 2.48
N ARG A 157 -7.42 -10.20 3.70
CA ARG A 157 -8.82 -10.03 4.12
C ARG A 157 -9.21 -8.56 4.34
N GLN A 158 -10.51 -8.29 4.40
CA GLN A 158 -11.01 -7.00 4.82
C GLN A 158 -10.74 -6.75 6.32
N GLY A 159 -10.26 -5.55 6.65
CA GLY A 159 -10.07 -5.11 8.02
C GLY A 159 -11.37 -4.61 8.66
N PRO A 160 -11.41 -4.45 9.99
CA PRO A 160 -12.61 -4.00 10.70
C PRO A 160 -13.13 -2.61 10.26
N GLY A 161 -12.24 -1.74 9.77
CA GLY A 161 -12.58 -0.42 9.25
C GLY A 161 -13.02 -0.41 7.79
N GLY A 162 -13.24 -1.58 7.18
CA GLY A 162 -13.65 -1.72 5.78
C GLY A 162 -12.51 -1.68 4.77
N ALA A 163 -11.35 -1.11 5.11
CA ALA A 163 -10.15 -1.17 4.27
C ALA A 163 -9.57 -2.59 4.23
N ARG A 164 -9.20 -3.05 3.04
CA ARG A 164 -8.54 -4.35 2.83
C ARG A 164 -7.07 -4.28 3.23
N TYR A 165 -6.58 -5.34 3.85
CA TYR A 165 -5.15 -5.48 4.07
C TYR A 165 -4.45 -5.81 2.75
N ALA A 166 -3.35 -5.13 2.48
CA ALA A 166 -2.45 -5.43 1.39
C ALA A 166 -1.03 -5.64 1.91
N ALA A 167 -0.22 -6.39 1.16
CA ALA A 167 1.16 -6.66 1.53
C ALA A 167 2.09 -6.49 0.33
N ILE A 168 3.26 -5.93 0.59
CA ILE A 168 4.37 -5.87 -0.35
C ILE A 168 5.65 -6.35 0.34
N LYS A 169 6.62 -6.78 -0.45
CA LYS A 169 7.98 -7.01 0.04
C LYS A 169 8.74 -5.68 -0.06
N ALA A 170 8.96 -5.03 1.08
CA ALA A 170 9.72 -3.80 1.15
C ALA A 170 11.22 -4.10 1.17
N GLU A 171 12.02 -3.17 0.63
CA GLU A 171 13.48 -3.22 0.71
C GLU A 171 13.99 -2.64 2.04
N ILE A 172 13.30 -1.63 2.59
CA ILE A 172 13.73 -0.91 3.80
C ILE A 172 12.52 -0.64 4.71
N PRO A 173 12.47 -1.21 5.93
CA PRO A 173 13.25 -2.38 6.36
C PRO A 173 12.87 -3.60 5.50
N ALA A 174 13.88 -4.40 5.14
CA ALA A 174 13.68 -5.56 4.28
C ALA A 174 12.65 -6.52 4.87
N GLY A 175 11.75 -7.00 4.03
CA GLY A 175 10.76 -8.02 4.40
C GLY A 175 9.33 -7.63 4.06
N TRP A 176 8.40 -8.49 4.49
CA TRP A 176 6.98 -8.25 4.26
C TRP A 176 6.48 -7.12 5.15
N VAL A 177 5.82 -6.14 4.55
CA VAL A 177 5.02 -5.13 5.25
C VAL A 177 3.56 -5.30 4.88
N VAL A 178 2.70 -5.23 5.89
CA VAL A 178 1.25 -5.21 5.73
C VAL A 178 0.75 -3.79 5.96
N PHE A 179 -0.18 -3.36 5.12
CA PHE A 179 -0.81 -2.06 5.19
C PHE A 179 -2.31 -2.13 4.90
N GLU A 180 -3.04 -1.09 5.26
CA GLU A 180 -4.41 -0.86 4.79
C GLU A 180 -4.36 -0.20 3.42
N LEU A 181 -5.04 -0.79 2.44
CA LEU A 181 -5.15 -0.25 1.09
C LEU A 181 -6.09 0.98 1.12
N PRO A 182 -5.74 2.08 0.43
CA PRO A 182 -6.65 3.22 0.30
C PRO A 182 -7.99 2.77 -0.29
N LEU A 183 -9.11 3.18 0.31
CA LEU A 183 -10.45 2.72 -0.08
C LEU A 183 -10.77 2.98 -1.55
N ALA A 184 -10.30 4.11 -2.09
CA ALA A 184 -10.47 4.41 -3.51
C ALA A 184 -9.72 3.39 -4.38
N THR A 185 -8.44 3.09 -4.07
CA THR A 185 -7.66 2.06 -4.78
C THR A 185 -8.31 0.68 -4.68
N GLN A 186 -8.83 0.32 -3.50
CA GLN A 186 -9.57 -0.91 -3.30
C GLN A 186 -10.80 -1.01 -4.22
N ALA A 187 -11.63 0.04 -4.27
CA ALA A 187 -12.86 0.03 -5.06
C ALA A 187 -12.62 -0.22 -6.56
N TYR A 188 -11.57 0.40 -7.13
CA TYR A 188 -11.19 0.19 -8.53
C TYR A 188 -10.64 -1.22 -8.79
N ILE A 189 -9.83 -1.75 -7.86
CA ILE A 189 -9.30 -3.12 -7.95
C ILE A 189 -10.44 -4.15 -7.90
N GLU A 190 -11.33 -4.01 -6.91
CA GLU A 190 -12.43 -4.96 -6.68
C GLU A 190 -13.54 -4.85 -7.75
N GLY A 191 -13.68 -3.70 -8.41
CA GLY A 191 -14.71 -3.46 -9.42
C GLY A 191 -14.45 -4.12 -10.78
N ASP A 192 -13.22 -4.06 -11.29
CA ASP A 192 -12.90 -4.51 -12.67
C ASP A 192 -11.61 -5.32 -12.80
N LEU A 193 -10.67 -5.18 -11.86
CA LEU A 193 -9.37 -5.82 -12.00
C LEU A 193 -9.43 -7.29 -11.55
N VAL A 194 -9.98 -7.57 -10.36
CA VAL A 194 -10.14 -8.94 -9.85
C VAL A 194 -11.12 -9.78 -10.69
N MET A 195 -11.01 -11.10 -10.61
CA MET A 195 -11.84 -12.06 -11.35
C MET A 195 -13.00 -12.60 -10.52
N ALA A 196 -12.88 -12.56 -9.20
CA ALA A 196 -13.92 -12.97 -8.26
C ALA A 196 -13.90 -12.09 -7.01
N PRO A 197 -14.98 -12.02 -6.23
CA PRO A 197 -14.98 -11.36 -4.93
C PRO A 197 -13.86 -11.89 -4.03
N LEU A 198 -13.17 -10.97 -3.36
CA LEU A 198 -12.14 -11.30 -2.37
C LEU A 198 -12.80 -11.62 -1.02
N PRO A 199 -12.21 -12.54 -0.22
CA PRO A 199 -12.76 -12.96 1.06
C PRO A 199 -12.68 -11.88 2.16
#